data_AF-A0A9E1RY02-F1
#
_entry.id   AF-A0A9E1RY02-F1
#
_cell.length_a   1.000
_cell.length_b   1.000
_cell.length_c   1.000
_cell.angle_alpha   90.00
_cell.angle_beta   90.00
_cell.angle_gamma   90.00
#
_symmetry.space_group_name_H-M   'P 1'
#
loop_
_entity.id
_entity.type
_entity.pdbx_description
1 polymer ?
#
loop_
_entity_poly.entity_id
_entity_poly.type
_entity_poly.pdbx_seq_one_letter_code
_entity_poly.pdbx_strand_id
1 'polypeptide(L)'
;RIAVDGHVSEGRSELDSSLITGEALPRAVAPASPVFAGMVNLTAPLRLKADAVGEHTLLAEIVRLMEAAEQGRARFVALADRVARLYAPAVHGLALATFLGWLIIAAAEWQTALLNAVAVLIVTCPCALGLAVPMVQVIAAGRLLRRGIFLKSATALERLADVNMVVFDKTGTLTLGKLRLLPGAASEHDVRRAASLAAASRHPLARALSAAVPDAVVADGVEEIAGQGLRATIDGEEWRLGNRTWCGVADAEADSAPDPELWLQGGGAALCFRFADELRPDAIEILAALKERGIALALLSGDHKAAVGDVARRLGIDQWQAECSPADKAARLAELAGAGRKVLMVGDGLNDAPALAAAHVSASPASAAEVSQMAADAVFQGVRLQPVIELLDVAERADRLVKQNFAFAFCYNAVTVPLAMLGFVTPLIAAAAMSCSSLLVIANALRLSRAAGRASA
;
A
#
# COMPACT_ATOMS: atom_id res chain seq x y z
N ARG A 1 -33.04 -10.58 6.89
CA ARG A 1 -31.59 -10.25 6.90
C ARG A 1 -30.82 -11.52 6.61
N ILE A 2 -29.75 -11.41 5.83
CA ILE A 2 -28.83 -12.51 5.54
C ILE A 2 -27.91 -12.68 6.76
N ALA A 3 -27.79 -13.91 7.26
CA ALA A 3 -27.10 -14.23 8.52
C ALA A 3 -25.63 -14.61 8.35
N VAL A 4 -25.24 -15.07 7.17
CA VAL A 4 -23.92 -15.65 6.86
C VAL A 4 -23.50 -15.25 5.45
N ASP A 5 -22.22 -15.38 5.14
CA ASP A 5 -21.74 -15.17 3.78
C ASP A 5 -21.97 -16.44 2.96
N GLY A 6 -22.31 -16.27 1.69
CA GLY A 6 -22.64 -17.38 0.82
C GLY A 6 -22.98 -16.95 -0.60
N HIS A 7 -23.64 -17.86 -1.31
CA HIS A 7 -24.22 -17.58 -2.62
C HIS A 7 -25.66 -18.05 -2.70
N VAL A 8 -26.44 -17.41 -3.57
CA VAL A 8 -27.81 -17.83 -3.85
C VAL A 8 -27.78 -19.18 -4.57
N SER A 9 -28.42 -20.20 -3.98
CA SER A 9 -28.62 -21.49 -4.63
C SER A 9 -29.91 -21.48 -5.46
N GLU A 10 -30.99 -20.88 -4.94
CA GLU A 10 -32.29 -20.79 -5.61
C GLU A 10 -32.97 -19.45 -5.34
N GLY A 11 -33.72 -18.95 -6.32
CA GLY A 11 -34.51 -17.71 -6.24
C GLY A 11 -33.85 -16.49 -6.89
N ARG A 12 -34.63 -15.42 -7.04
CA ARG A 12 -34.19 -14.10 -7.50
C ARG A 12 -34.84 -13.05 -6.62
N SER A 13 -34.08 -12.05 -6.19
CA SER A 13 -34.59 -11.00 -5.28
C SER A 13 -33.77 -9.72 -5.41
N GLU A 14 -34.15 -8.70 -4.67
CA GLU A 14 -33.35 -7.49 -4.46
C GLU A 14 -32.85 -7.46 -3.01
N LEU A 15 -31.56 -7.14 -2.84
CA LEU A 15 -30.92 -7.00 -1.54
C LEU A 15 -30.54 -5.55 -1.27
N ASP A 16 -30.90 -5.04 -0.11
CA ASP A 16 -30.28 -3.85 0.47
C ASP A 16 -28.90 -4.24 1.03
N SER A 17 -27.88 -3.60 0.47
CA SER A 17 -26.48 -3.77 0.84
C SER A 17 -25.86 -2.56 1.52
N SER A 18 -26.67 -1.53 1.84
CA SER A 18 -26.23 -0.25 2.38
C SER A 18 -25.32 -0.36 3.61
N LEU A 19 -25.56 -1.35 4.47
CA LEU A 19 -24.72 -1.60 5.66
C LEU A 19 -23.28 -2.05 5.34
N ILE A 20 -23.04 -2.58 4.15
CA ILE A 20 -21.74 -3.16 3.75
C ILE A 20 -21.10 -2.29 2.65
N THR A 21 -21.89 -1.86 1.66
CA THR A 21 -21.43 -1.12 0.48
C THR A 21 -21.64 0.39 0.62
N GLY A 22 -22.51 0.85 1.52
CA GLY A 22 -22.93 2.25 1.61
C GLY A 22 -23.86 2.71 0.47
N GLU A 23 -24.17 1.84 -0.49
CA GLU A 23 -25.05 2.17 -1.61
C GLU A 23 -26.52 2.08 -1.19
N ALA A 24 -27.29 3.14 -1.47
CA ALA A 24 -28.70 3.22 -1.09
C ALA A 24 -29.65 2.45 -2.02
N LEU A 25 -29.18 2.06 -3.21
CA LEU A 25 -30.01 1.37 -4.20
C LEU A 25 -29.99 -0.15 -3.98
N PRO A 26 -31.16 -0.81 -3.99
CA PRO A 26 -31.23 -2.27 -3.92
C PRO A 26 -30.48 -2.95 -5.07
N ARG A 27 -29.73 -4.01 -4.74
CA ARG A 27 -28.97 -4.82 -5.69
C ARG A 27 -29.75 -6.08 -6.05
N ALA A 28 -30.05 -6.29 -7.33
CA ALA A 28 -30.64 -7.52 -7.81
C ALA A 28 -29.68 -8.71 -7.66
N VAL A 29 -30.19 -9.86 -7.21
CA VAL A 29 -29.44 -11.11 -7.05
C VAL A 29 -30.20 -12.28 -7.67
N ALA A 30 -29.45 -13.23 -8.22
CA ALA A 30 -29.93 -14.45 -8.87
C ALA A 30 -29.06 -15.64 -8.44
N PRO A 31 -29.37 -16.90 -8.83
CA PRO A 31 -28.53 -18.04 -8.48
C PRO A 31 -27.06 -17.81 -8.85
N ALA A 32 -26.16 -18.30 -8.00
CA ALA A 32 -24.71 -18.04 -7.97
C ALA A 32 -24.28 -16.62 -7.59
N SER A 33 -25.21 -15.68 -7.34
CA SER A 33 -24.84 -14.35 -6.84
C SER A 33 -24.34 -14.42 -5.40
N PRO A 34 -23.22 -13.75 -5.06
CA PRO A 34 -22.71 -13.71 -3.70
C PRO A 34 -23.61 -12.85 -2.82
N VAL A 35 -23.78 -13.27 -1.56
CA VAL A 35 -24.53 -12.57 -0.52
C VAL A 35 -23.71 -12.56 0.76
N PHE A 36 -23.85 -11.48 1.55
CA PHE A 36 -23.02 -11.27 2.74
C PHE A 36 -23.88 -11.05 3.98
N ALA A 37 -23.34 -11.44 5.13
CA ALA A 37 -23.94 -11.25 6.44
C ALA A 37 -24.25 -9.76 6.68
N GLY A 38 -25.48 -9.46 7.07
CA GLY A 38 -25.95 -8.09 7.30
C GLY A 38 -26.80 -7.49 6.18
N MET A 39 -26.77 -8.03 4.96
CA MET A 39 -27.66 -7.61 3.86
C MET A 39 -29.14 -7.85 4.21
N VAL A 40 -30.04 -7.02 3.68
CA VAL A 40 -31.49 -7.19 3.87
C VAL A 40 -32.14 -7.65 2.57
N ASN A 41 -32.77 -8.82 2.60
CA ASN A 41 -33.58 -9.29 1.49
C ASN A 41 -34.92 -8.52 1.44
N LEU A 42 -35.25 -7.95 0.28
CA LEU A 42 -36.37 -6.99 0.17
C LEU A 42 -37.62 -7.56 -0.50
N THR A 43 -37.48 -8.37 -1.56
CA THR A 43 -38.60 -8.72 -2.43
C THR A 43 -39.05 -10.17 -2.30
N ALA A 44 -38.23 -11.14 -2.70
CA ALA A 44 -38.62 -12.54 -2.81
C ALA A 44 -37.73 -13.49 -1.98
N PRO A 45 -38.24 -14.65 -1.53
CA PRO A 45 -37.46 -15.59 -0.74
C PRO A 45 -36.28 -16.15 -1.55
N LEU A 46 -35.13 -16.27 -0.89
CA LEU A 46 -33.90 -16.84 -1.43
C LEU A 46 -33.51 -18.08 -0.62
N ARG A 47 -33.00 -19.11 -1.31
CA ARG A 47 -32.20 -20.15 -0.67
C ARG A 47 -30.73 -19.88 -0.93
N LEU A 48 -29.93 -20.07 0.12
CA LEU A 48 -28.52 -19.75 0.11
C LEU A 48 -27.71 -20.99 0.47
N LYS A 49 -26.53 -21.11 -0.13
CA LYS A 49 -25.49 -22.03 0.33
C LYS A 49 -24.45 -21.19 1.08
N ALA A 50 -24.16 -21.59 2.31
CA ALA A 50 -23.21 -20.87 3.16
C ALA A 50 -21.78 -21.16 2.71
N ASP A 51 -20.98 -20.11 2.54
CA ASP A 51 -19.56 -20.18 2.20
C ASP A 51 -18.69 -19.83 3.43
N ALA A 52 -19.11 -18.88 4.27
CA ALA A 52 -18.42 -18.54 5.52
C ALA A 52 -19.40 -18.16 6.65
N VAL A 53 -19.06 -18.55 7.88
CA VAL A 53 -19.92 -18.40 9.08
C VAL A 53 -19.14 -17.85 10.26
N GLY A 54 -19.84 -17.19 11.19
CA GLY A 54 -19.26 -16.66 12.43
C GLY A 54 -18.19 -15.59 12.16
N GLU A 55 -17.01 -15.78 12.78
CA GLU A 55 -15.85 -14.88 12.70
C GLU A 55 -15.23 -14.78 11.30
N HIS A 56 -15.63 -15.65 10.37
CA HIS A 56 -15.13 -15.67 9.00
C HIS A 56 -16.00 -14.87 8.02
N THR A 57 -17.02 -14.15 8.50
CA THR A 57 -17.88 -13.31 7.66
C THR A 57 -17.24 -11.95 7.38
N LEU A 58 -17.60 -11.35 6.25
CA LEU A 58 -17.20 -10.00 5.85
C LEU A 58 -17.56 -8.96 6.92
N LEU A 59 -18.73 -9.12 7.57
CA LEU A 59 -19.15 -8.22 8.63
C LEU A 59 -18.25 -8.32 9.87
N ALA A 60 -17.88 -9.53 10.28
CA ALA A 60 -16.92 -9.75 11.37
C ALA A 60 -15.54 -9.17 11.04
N GLU A 61 -15.11 -9.29 9.77
CA GLU A 61 -13.88 -8.68 9.28
C GLU A 61 -13.91 -7.15 9.38
N ILE A 62 -15.00 -6.51 8.95
CA ILE A 62 -15.19 -5.05 9.03
C ILE A 62 -15.07 -4.59 10.49
N VAL A 63 -15.72 -5.29 11.42
CA VAL A 63 -15.65 -4.97 12.85
C VAL A 63 -14.20 -5.07 13.34
N ARG A 64 -13.49 -6.15 13.02
CA ARG A 64 -12.09 -6.36 13.43
C ARG A 64 -11.15 -5.31 12.85
N LEU A 65 -11.35 -4.91 11.60
CA LEU A 65 -10.57 -3.86 10.95
C LEU A 65 -10.81 -2.49 11.59
N MET A 66 -12.05 -2.17 11.98
CA MET A 66 -12.37 -0.95 12.72
C MET A 66 -11.67 -0.94 14.09
N GLU A 67 -11.70 -2.06 14.81
CA GLU A 67 -11.02 -2.21 16.10
C GLU A 67 -9.49 -2.06 15.98
N ALA A 68 -8.88 -2.65 14.95
CA ALA A 68 -7.45 -2.53 14.69
C ALA A 68 -7.04 -1.09 14.33
N ALA A 69 -7.88 -0.38 13.57
CA ALA A 69 -7.63 1.00 13.17
C ALA A 69 -7.69 1.99 14.36
N GLU A 70 -8.59 1.77 15.32
CA GLU A 70 -8.63 2.58 16.55
C GLU A 70 -7.40 2.39 17.42
N GLN A 71 -6.86 1.17 17.50
CA GLN A 71 -5.70 0.84 18.33
C GLN A 71 -4.40 1.51 17.85
N GLY A 72 -4.24 1.80 16.55
CA GLY A 72 -3.04 2.44 15.98
C GLY A 72 -2.81 3.89 16.44
N ARG A 73 -3.88 4.62 16.83
CA ARG A 73 -3.78 5.98 17.39
C ARG A 73 -3.16 6.01 18.79
N ALA A 74 -3.18 4.90 19.52
CA ALA A 74 -2.79 4.84 20.92
C ALA A 74 -1.28 5.07 21.15
N ARG A 75 -0.39 4.71 20.20
CA ARG A 75 1.06 4.73 20.45
C ARG A 75 1.65 6.15 20.56
N PHE A 76 1.18 7.09 19.76
CA PHE A 76 1.68 8.47 19.78
C PHE A 76 1.06 9.30 20.90
N VAL A 77 -0.23 9.11 21.17
CA VAL A 77 -0.87 9.65 22.37
C VAL A 77 -0.11 9.15 23.61
N ALA A 78 0.28 7.87 23.65
CA ALA A 78 1.07 7.31 24.74
C ALA A 78 2.51 7.88 24.85
N LEU A 79 3.17 8.23 23.73
CA LEU A 79 4.49 8.85 23.75
C LEU A 79 4.42 10.30 24.26
N ALA A 80 3.47 11.09 23.74
CA ALA A 80 3.22 12.44 24.20
C ALA A 80 2.86 12.46 25.70
N ASP A 81 1.98 11.56 26.14
CA ASP A 81 1.63 11.39 27.56
C ASP A 81 2.82 10.95 28.42
N ARG A 82 3.70 10.08 27.89
CA ARG A 82 4.92 9.66 28.61
C ARG A 82 5.89 10.82 28.78
N VAL A 83 6.09 11.65 27.75
CA VAL A 83 6.91 12.85 27.86
C VAL A 83 6.27 13.85 28.83
N ALA A 84 4.97 14.09 28.73
CA ALA A 84 4.24 14.99 29.62
C ALA A 84 4.33 14.57 31.09
N ARG A 85 4.23 13.27 31.39
CA ARG A 85 4.37 12.72 32.75
C ARG A 85 5.72 13.01 33.40
N LEU A 86 6.81 13.01 32.63
CA LEU A 86 8.14 13.36 33.15
C LEU A 86 8.35 14.88 33.15
N TYR A 87 7.83 15.57 32.13
CA TYR A 87 8.05 16.99 31.92
C TYR A 87 7.30 17.86 32.92
N ALA A 88 6.06 17.51 33.28
CA ALA A 88 5.23 18.31 34.18
C ALA A 88 5.84 18.46 35.60
N PRO A 89 6.30 17.39 36.29
CA PRO A 89 6.98 17.53 37.58
C PRO A 89 8.26 18.37 37.49
N ALA A 90 9.05 18.22 36.42
CA ALA A 90 10.28 18.97 36.24
C ALA A 90 10.02 20.48 36.11
N VAL A 91 9.02 20.87 35.32
CA VAL A 91 8.62 22.27 35.13
C VAL A 91 8.10 22.89 36.43
N HIS A 92 7.24 22.19 37.18
CA HIS A 92 6.72 22.69 38.45
C HIS A 92 7.83 22.79 39.50
N GLY A 93 8.75 21.82 39.53
CA GLY A 93 9.94 21.86 40.38
C GLY A 93 10.83 23.05 40.06
N LEU A 94 11.03 23.36 38.77
CA LEU A 94 11.83 24.50 38.34
C LEU A 94 11.18 25.85 38.69
N ALA A 95 9.86 25.96 38.54
CA ALA A 95 9.11 27.14 38.93
C ALA A 95 9.16 27.35 40.45
N LEU A 96 9.00 26.29 41.25
CA LEU A 96 9.14 26.34 42.70
C LEU A 96 10.56 26.74 43.11
N ALA A 97 11.58 26.16 42.49
CA ALA A 97 12.97 26.53 42.73
C ALA A 97 13.24 28.00 42.38
N THR A 98 12.65 28.50 41.30
CA THR A 98 12.73 29.92 40.91
C THR A 98 12.07 30.81 41.96
N PHE A 99 10.87 30.46 42.42
CA PHE A 99 10.17 31.19 43.47
C PHE A 99 10.98 31.27 44.76
N LEU A 100 11.46 30.13 45.26
CA LEU A 100 12.26 30.07 46.49
C LEU A 100 13.61 30.76 46.34
N GLY A 101 14.27 30.62 45.18
CA GLY A 101 15.53 31.31 44.89
C GLY A 101 15.39 32.82 44.93
N TRP A 102 14.34 33.38 44.33
CA TRP A 102 14.08 34.81 44.38
C TRP A 102 13.69 35.30 45.77
N LEU A 103 12.91 34.53 46.52
CA LEU A 103 12.45 34.90 47.86
C LEU A 103 13.59 34.84 48.89
N ILE A 104 14.41 33.79 48.86
CA ILE A 104 15.40 33.49 49.91
C ILE A 104 16.79 34.03 49.55
N ILE A 105 17.24 33.84 48.31
CA ILE A 105 18.61 34.20 47.89
C ILE A 105 18.67 35.64 47.42
N ALA A 106 17.74 36.05 46.55
CA ALA A 106 17.70 37.41 46.04
C ALA A 106 16.97 38.40 46.97
N ALA A 107 16.36 37.91 48.05
CA ALA A 107 15.59 38.69 49.03
C ALA A 107 14.54 39.62 48.38
N ALA A 108 13.95 39.19 47.27
CA ALA A 108 12.97 39.98 46.52
C ALA A 108 11.57 39.91 47.14
N GLU A 109 10.71 40.86 46.76
CA GLU A 109 9.30 40.85 47.13
C GLU A 109 8.60 39.58 46.60
N TRP A 110 7.65 39.05 47.37
CA TRP A 110 6.97 37.80 47.04
C TRP A 110 6.21 37.89 45.71
N GLN A 111 5.74 39.09 45.33
CA GLN A 111 5.08 39.36 44.06
C GLN A 111 6.05 39.15 42.89
N THR A 112 7.28 39.67 42.97
CA THR A 112 8.31 39.50 41.94
C THR A 112 8.75 38.05 41.82
N ALA A 113 8.97 37.37 42.95
CA ALA A 113 9.29 35.95 42.97
C ALA A 113 8.19 35.11 42.31
N LEU A 114 6.91 35.42 42.60
CA LEU A 114 5.75 34.75 41.99
C LEU A 114 5.66 35.02 40.48
N LEU A 115 5.87 36.26 40.04
CA LEU A 115 5.84 36.61 38.61
C LEU A 115 6.92 35.88 37.81
N ASN A 116 8.14 35.76 38.34
CA ASN A 116 9.22 35.01 37.69
C ASN A 116 8.93 33.50 37.64
N ALA A 117 8.38 32.93 38.72
CA ALA A 117 7.95 31.53 38.75
C ALA A 117 6.83 31.26 37.73
N VAL A 118 5.84 32.15 37.63
CA VAL A 118 4.77 32.08 36.62
C VAL A 118 5.34 32.22 35.21
N ALA A 119 6.32 33.10 34.98
CA ALA A 119 6.98 33.21 33.68
C ALA A 119 7.68 31.90 33.28
N VAL A 120 8.33 31.20 34.23
CA VAL A 120 8.92 29.87 34.00
C VAL A 120 7.84 28.84 33.63
N LEU A 121 6.69 28.84 34.30
CA LEU A 121 5.57 27.94 33.96
C LEU A 121 5.01 28.21 32.56
N ILE A 122 4.85 29.49 32.19
CA ILE A 122 4.31 29.87 30.88
C ILE A 122 5.29 29.49 29.76
N VAL A 123 6.56 29.85 29.92
CA VAL A 123 7.57 29.68 28.86
C VAL A 123 7.86 28.22 28.57
N THR A 124 7.68 27.35 29.56
CA THR A 124 7.91 25.91 29.44
C THR A 124 6.74 25.15 28.83
N CYS A 125 5.61 25.77 28.46
CA CYS A 125 4.51 25.03 27.82
C CYS A 125 5.03 24.20 26.63
N PRO A 126 4.84 22.87 26.60
CA PRO A 126 5.28 22.02 25.50
C PRO A 126 4.37 22.14 24.26
N CYS A 127 3.65 23.26 24.11
CA CYS A 127 2.67 23.54 23.07
C CYS A 127 3.25 23.26 21.65
N ALA A 128 4.45 23.76 21.36
CA ALA A 128 5.13 23.54 20.08
C ALA A 128 5.62 22.09 19.89
N LEU A 129 6.00 21.42 20.98
CA LEU A 129 6.46 20.03 20.98
C LEU A 129 5.32 19.08 20.59
N GLY A 130 4.13 19.30 21.16
CA GLY A 130 2.93 18.51 20.87
C GLY A 130 2.43 18.66 19.43
N LEU A 131 2.68 19.81 18.79
CA LEU A 131 2.29 20.08 17.41
C LEU A 131 3.34 19.70 16.36
N ALA A 132 4.60 19.50 16.76
CA ALA A 132 5.74 19.33 15.85
C ALA A 132 5.57 18.18 14.85
N VAL A 133 5.12 17.01 15.34
CA VAL A 133 4.90 15.80 14.54
C VAL A 133 3.57 15.83 13.78
N PRO A 134 2.40 16.03 14.44
CA PRO A 134 1.10 15.92 13.74
C PRO A 134 0.95 16.95 12.62
N MET A 135 1.51 18.16 12.77
CA MET A 135 1.45 19.16 11.69
C MET A 135 2.22 18.72 10.45
N VAL A 136 3.42 18.17 10.62
CA VAL A 136 4.21 17.67 9.48
C VAL A 136 3.51 16.48 8.83
N GLN A 137 2.98 15.55 9.63
CA GLN A 137 2.25 14.38 9.12
C GLN A 137 1.01 14.77 8.30
N VAL A 138 0.20 15.72 8.79
CA VAL A 138 -0.99 16.21 8.06
C VAL A 138 -0.59 16.85 6.72
N ILE A 139 0.46 17.67 6.71
CA ILE A 139 0.93 18.32 5.49
C ILE A 139 1.54 17.30 4.51
N ALA A 140 2.27 16.31 5.02
CA ALA A 140 2.85 15.22 4.24
C ALA A 140 1.75 14.35 3.59
N ALA A 141 0.79 13.90 4.38
CA ALA A 141 -0.35 13.12 3.89
C ALA A 141 -1.16 13.90 2.86
N GLY A 142 -1.45 15.19 3.11
CA GLY A 142 -2.14 16.05 2.14
C GLY A 142 -1.34 16.33 0.87
N ARG A 143 0.00 16.27 0.91
CA ARG A 143 0.85 16.32 -0.29
C ARG A 143 0.79 15.02 -1.09
N LEU A 144 0.92 13.88 -0.42
CA LEU A 144 0.86 12.56 -1.02
C LEU A 144 -0.51 12.29 -1.66
N LEU A 145 -1.58 12.67 -0.96
CA LEU A 145 -2.95 12.53 -1.46
C LEU A 145 -3.17 13.30 -2.78
N ARG A 146 -2.64 14.52 -2.89
CA ARG A 146 -2.68 15.30 -4.13
C ARG A 146 -1.89 14.68 -5.29
N ARG A 147 -0.99 13.73 -5.01
CA ARG A 147 -0.25 12.94 -6.00
C ARG A 147 -0.83 11.53 -6.19
N GLY A 148 -2.03 11.26 -5.66
CA GLY A 148 -2.70 9.95 -5.80
C GLY A 148 -2.12 8.87 -4.89
N ILE A 149 -1.47 9.26 -3.79
CA ILE A 149 -0.86 8.35 -2.81
C ILE A 149 -1.58 8.49 -1.47
N PHE A 150 -2.12 7.39 -0.98
CA PHE A 150 -2.95 7.30 0.22
C PHE A 150 -2.17 6.60 1.32
N LEU A 151 -2.02 7.26 2.47
CA LEU A 151 -1.43 6.64 3.66
C LEU A 151 -2.56 6.08 4.52
N LYS A 152 -2.56 4.78 4.78
CA LYS A 152 -3.52 4.10 5.67
C LYS A 152 -2.99 4.08 7.11
N SER A 153 -1.69 3.88 7.26
CA SER A 153 -1.05 3.80 8.57
C SER A 153 -0.51 5.15 9.03
N ALA A 154 -0.88 5.56 10.25
CA ALA A 154 -0.40 6.79 10.88
C ALA A 154 1.11 6.78 11.17
N THR A 155 1.73 5.60 11.21
CA THR A 155 3.18 5.43 11.44
C THR A 155 3.99 5.27 10.14
N ALA A 156 3.32 5.21 8.98
CA ALA A 156 3.96 4.87 7.71
C ALA A 156 5.10 5.83 7.34
N LEU A 157 4.90 7.14 7.49
CA LEU A 157 5.91 8.15 7.14
C LEU A 157 7.21 8.01 7.94
N GLU A 158 7.11 7.66 9.22
CA GLU A 158 8.29 7.47 10.07
C GLU A 158 9.04 6.20 9.67
N ARG A 159 8.29 5.09 9.48
CA ARG A 159 8.86 3.80 9.04
C ARG A 159 9.50 3.92 7.65
N LEU A 160 8.90 4.70 6.75
CA LEU A 160 9.44 4.97 5.42
C LEU A 160 10.76 5.74 5.46
N ALA A 161 10.96 6.64 6.42
CA ALA A 161 12.17 7.46 6.51
C ALA A 161 13.42 6.64 6.87
N ASP A 162 13.24 5.46 7.50
CA ASP A 162 14.32 4.56 7.90
C ASP A 162 14.54 3.40 6.91
N VAL A 163 13.80 3.36 5.80
CA VAL A 163 13.88 2.27 4.80
C VAL A 163 15.27 2.23 4.16
N ASN A 164 15.86 1.03 4.11
CA ASN A 164 17.17 0.80 3.48
C ASN A 164 17.15 -0.32 2.42
N MET A 165 15.99 -0.93 2.20
CA MET A 165 15.78 -1.97 1.20
C MET A 165 14.35 -1.92 0.67
N VAL A 166 14.18 -2.11 -0.63
CA VAL A 166 12.87 -2.28 -1.27
C VAL A 166 12.79 -3.69 -1.83
N VAL A 167 11.74 -4.41 -1.42
CA VAL A 167 11.39 -5.72 -1.95
C VAL A 167 10.17 -5.54 -2.83
N PHE A 168 10.28 -5.95 -4.09
CA PHE A 168 9.18 -5.91 -5.05
C PHE A 168 8.58 -7.29 -5.22
N ASP A 169 7.26 -7.35 -5.34
CA ASP A 169 6.60 -8.44 -6.06
C ASP A 169 6.72 -8.23 -7.57
N LYS A 170 6.65 -9.32 -8.34
CA LYS A 170 6.65 -9.24 -9.81
C LYS A 170 5.27 -8.83 -10.32
N THR A 171 4.26 -9.66 -10.08
CA THR A 171 3.02 -9.70 -10.85
C THR A 171 2.05 -8.64 -10.34
N GLY A 172 1.58 -7.77 -11.24
CA GLY A 172 0.74 -6.62 -10.85
C GLY A 172 1.51 -5.48 -10.15
N THR A 173 2.78 -5.70 -9.79
CA THR A 173 3.65 -4.72 -9.14
C THR A 173 4.72 -4.18 -10.07
N LEU A 174 5.75 -4.95 -10.44
CA LEU A 174 6.73 -4.51 -11.46
C LEU A 174 6.15 -4.59 -12.86
N THR A 175 5.14 -5.44 -13.03
CA THR A 175 4.39 -5.62 -14.27
C THR A 175 2.98 -5.06 -14.16
N LEU A 176 2.29 -4.95 -15.29
CA LEU A 176 0.93 -4.44 -15.37
C LEU A 176 -0.14 -5.53 -15.15
N GLY A 177 0.24 -6.80 -15.03
CA GLY A 177 -0.71 -7.93 -15.02
C GLY A 177 -1.43 -8.08 -16.36
N LYS A 178 -0.85 -7.52 -17.44
CA LYS A 178 -1.40 -7.54 -18.79
C LYS A 178 -0.51 -8.40 -19.65
N LEU A 179 -0.98 -9.62 -19.89
CA LEU A 179 -0.29 -10.56 -20.75
C LEU A 179 -0.36 -10.08 -22.21
N ARG A 180 0.78 -10.13 -22.89
CA ARG A 180 0.93 -9.82 -24.31
C ARG A 180 1.48 -11.04 -25.03
N LEU A 181 0.88 -11.36 -26.18
CA LEU A 181 1.40 -12.39 -27.08
C LEU A 181 2.80 -12.00 -27.57
N LEU A 182 3.77 -12.89 -27.37
CA LEU A 182 5.12 -12.75 -27.88
C LEU A 182 5.18 -13.14 -29.36
N PRO A 183 6.07 -12.51 -30.17
CA PRO A 183 6.32 -12.94 -31.53
C PRO A 183 6.79 -14.41 -31.54
N GLY A 184 6.19 -15.22 -32.42
CA GLY A 184 6.49 -16.65 -32.54
C GLY A 184 6.53 -17.11 -33.99
N ALA A 185 6.77 -18.40 -34.20
CA ALA A 185 6.84 -19.00 -35.54
C ALA A 185 5.47 -19.25 -36.20
N ALA A 186 4.37 -19.03 -35.48
CA ALA A 186 3.01 -19.22 -36.00
C ALA A 186 2.68 -18.21 -37.11
N SER A 187 1.99 -18.66 -38.16
CA SER A 187 1.55 -17.76 -39.23
C SER A 187 0.41 -16.84 -38.75
N GLU A 188 0.19 -15.72 -39.44
CA GLU A 188 -0.93 -14.81 -39.12
C GLU A 188 -2.28 -15.54 -39.17
N HIS A 189 -2.41 -16.53 -40.06
CA HIS A 189 -3.60 -17.35 -40.18
C HIS A 189 -3.83 -18.22 -38.93
N ASP A 190 -2.78 -18.84 -38.41
CA ASP A 190 -2.86 -19.66 -37.20
C ASP A 190 -3.16 -18.82 -35.96
N VAL A 191 -2.55 -17.64 -35.86
CA VAL A 191 -2.82 -16.68 -34.78
C VAL A 191 -4.28 -16.24 -34.82
N ARG A 192 -4.83 -15.92 -36.01
CA ARG A 192 -6.23 -15.54 -36.17
C ARG A 192 -7.19 -16.67 -35.80
N ARG A 193 -6.85 -17.92 -36.13
CA ARG A 193 -7.65 -19.10 -35.77
C ARG A 193 -7.60 -19.40 -34.26
N ALA A 194 -6.43 -19.27 -33.65
CA ALA A 194 -6.29 -19.35 -32.20
C ALA A 194 -7.11 -18.24 -31.51
N ALA A 195 -7.04 -17.01 -32.02
CA ALA A 195 -7.82 -15.88 -31.52
C ALA A 195 -9.34 -16.08 -31.67
N SER A 196 -9.82 -16.72 -32.76
CA SER A 196 -11.25 -17.01 -32.92
C SER A 196 -11.81 -17.97 -31.87
N LEU A 197 -11.00 -18.94 -31.43
CA LEU A 197 -11.35 -19.80 -30.29
C LEU A 197 -11.27 -19.01 -28.98
N ALA A 198 -10.18 -18.29 -28.78
CA ALA A 198 -9.88 -17.55 -27.55
C ALA A 198 -10.90 -16.45 -27.22
N ALA A 199 -11.51 -15.84 -28.23
CA ALA A 199 -12.50 -14.77 -28.07
C ALA A 199 -13.76 -15.21 -27.31
N ALA A 200 -14.02 -16.51 -27.18
CA ALA A 200 -15.12 -17.06 -26.38
C ALA A 200 -14.79 -17.17 -24.87
N SER A 201 -13.54 -17.03 -24.45
CA SER A 201 -13.10 -17.23 -23.05
C SER A 201 -12.72 -15.93 -22.36
N ARG A 202 -12.94 -15.89 -21.04
CA ARG A 202 -12.51 -14.79 -20.16
C ARG A 202 -11.12 -15.02 -19.55
N HIS A 203 -10.48 -16.16 -19.83
CA HIS A 203 -9.18 -16.50 -19.29
C HIS A 203 -8.10 -15.46 -19.71
N PRO A 204 -7.16 -15.06 -18.82
CA PRO A 204 -6.16 -14.02 -19.13
C PRO A 204 -5.34 -14.30 -20.40
N LEU A 205 -4.91 -15.54 -20.63
CA LEU A 205 -4.18 -15.94 -21.84
C LEU A 205 -5.04 -15.86 -23.11
N ALA A 206 -6.32 -16.23 -23.01
CA ALA A 206 -7.26 -16.16 -24.13
C ALA A 206 -7.56 -14.69 -24.50
N ARG A 207 -7.72 -13.83 -23.49
CA ARG A 207 -7.86 -12.38 -23.69
C ARG A 207 -6.63 -11.76 -24.34
N ALA A 208 -5.43 -12.17 -23.94
CA ALA A 208 -4.18 -11.69 -24.54
C ALA A 208 -4.05 -12.09 -26.02
N LEU A 209 -4.46 -13.31 -26.35
CA LEU A 209 -4.47 -13.82 -27.72
C LEU A 209 -5.53 -13.14 -28.59
N SER A 210 -6.74 -12.96 -28.07
CA SER A 210 -7.81 -12.21 -28.74
C SER A 210 -7.44 -10.74 -28.95
N ALA A 211 -6.77 -10.10 -27.97
CA ALA A 211 -6.28 -8.73 -28.11
C ALA A 211 -5.20 -8.57 -29.19
N ALA A 212 -4.46 -9.63 -29.52
CA ALA A 212 -3.50 -9.61 -30.62
C ALA A 212 -4.17 -9.61 -32.01
N VAL A 213 -5.45 -10.02 -32.10
CA VAL A 213 -6.25 -10.01 -33.34
C VAL A 213 -7.66 -9.48 -33.05
N PRO A 214 -7.84 -8.15 -32.93
CA PRO A 214 -9.12 -7.55 -32.52
C PRO A 214 -10.30 -7.87 -33.45
N ASP A 215 -10.01 -8.08 -34.74
CA ASP A 215 -10.99 -8.38 -35.78
C ASP A 215 -11.27 -9.88 -35.94
N ALA A 216 -10.82 -10.73 -35.00
CA ALA A 216 -11.11 -12.16 -35.04
C ALA A 216 -12.59 -12.40 -34.73
N VAL A 217 -13.28 -13.10 -35.64
CA VAL A 217 -14.67 -13.55 -35.43
C VAL A 217 -14.65 -14.76 -34.49
N VAL A 218 -15.52 -14.78 -33.48
CA VAL A 218 -15.65 -15.91 -32.57
C VAL A 218 -16.10 -17.15 -33.34
N ALA A 219 -15.42 -18.27 -33.15
CA ALA A 219 -15.83 -19.53 -33.77
C ALA A 219 -17.17 -20.03 -33.17
N ASP A 220 -18.02 -20.60 -34.01
CA ASP A 220 -19.28 -21.19 -33.56
C ASP A 220 -19.03 -22.50 -32.80
N GLY A 221 -19.83 -22.73 -31.75
CA GLY A 221 -19.77 -23.98 -30.98
C GLY A 221 -18.52 -24.15 -30.12
N VAL A 222 -17.85 -23.06 -29.72
CA VAL A 222 -16.72 -23.13 -28.78
C VAL A 222 -17.17 -23.62 -27.42
N GLU A 223 -16.53 -24.67 -26.93
CA GLU A 223 -16.75 -25.25 -25.61
C GLU A 223 -15.50 -25.08 -24.75
N GLU A 224 -15.67 -24.55 -23.53
CA GLU A 224 -14.60 -24.38 -22.55
C GLU A 224 -14.56 -25.57 -21.59
N ILE A 225 -13.45 -26.31 -21.62
CA ILE A 225 -13.19 -27.45 -20.76
C ILE A 225 -12.29 -26.99 -19.61
N ALA A 226 -12.86 -26.94 -18.41
CA ALA A 226 -12.17 -26.49 -17.21
C ALA A 226 -10.85 -27.25 -16.97
N GLY A 227 -9.77 -26.50 -16.75
CA GLY A 227 -8.43 -27.06 -16.53
C GLY A 227 -7.73 -27.58 -17.78
N GLN A 228 -8.36 -27.54 -18.96
CA GLN A 228 -7.78 -28.01 -20.22
C GLN A 228 -7.64 -26.89 -21.26
N GLY A 229 -8.76 -26.30 -21.69
CA GLY A 229 -8.76 -25.30 -22.76
C GLY A 229 -10.11 -25.18 -23.48
N LEU A 230 -10.05 -24.68 -24.71
CA LEU A 230 -11.19 -24.41 -25.59
C LEU A 230 -11.16 -25.36 -26.79
N ARG A 231 -12.30 -25.95 -27.16
CA ARG A 231 -12.43 -26.70 -28.41
C ARG A 231 -13.56 -26.17 -29.27
N ALA A 232 -13.42 -26.31 -30.58
CA ALA A 232 -14.52 -26.13 -31.53
C ALA A 232 -14.26 -26.94 -32.79
N THR A 233 -15.32 -27.23 -33.54
CA THR A 233 -15.19 -27.82 -34.88
C THR A 233 -15.25 -26.71 -35.92
N ILE A 234 -14.16 -26.48 -36.64
CA ILE A 234 -14.04 -25.45 -37.68
C ILE A 234 -13.74 -26.16 -38.99
N ASP A 235 -14.51 -25.88 -40.05
CA ASP A 235 -14.36 -26.50 -41.37
C ASP A 235 -14.39 -28.05 -41.36
N GLY A 236 -15.10 -28.65 -40.39
CA GLY A 236 -15.20 -30.10 -40.23
C GLY A 236 -14.04 -30.75 -39.47
N GLU A 237 -13.07 -29.97 -39.00
CA GLU A 237 -11.93 -30.43 -38.21
C GLU A 237 -12.03 -29.96 -36.75
N GLU A 238 -11.64 -30.82 -35.80
CA GLU A 238 -11.63 -30.45 -34.37
C GLU A 238 -10.37 -29.64 -34.05
N TRP A 239 -10.58 -28.42 -33.57
CA TRP A 239 -9.52 -27.55 -33.07
C TRP A 239 -9.55 -27.48 -31.56
N ARG A 240 -8.36 -27.51 -30.96
CA ARG A 240 -8.14 -27.43 -29.51
C ARG A 240 -7.12 -26.33 -29.22
N LEU A 241 -7.50 -25.38 -28.36
CA LEU A 241 -6.64 -24.34 -27.83
C LEU A 241 -6.54 -24.49 -26.30
N GLY A 242 -5.41 -24.93 -25.77
CA GLY A 242 -5.31 -25.17 -24.33
C GLY A 242 -3.92 -25.49 -23.83
N ASN A 243 -3.86 -26.20 -22.70
CA ASN A 243 -2.61 -26.62 -22.12
C ASN A 243 -1.91 -27.69 -22.98
N ARG A 244 -0.60 -27.85 -22.74
CA ARG A 244 0.28 -28.76 -23.48
C ARG A 244 -0.22 -30.20 -23.55
N THR A 245 -0.61 -30.76 -22.40
CA THR A 245 -1.03 -32.16 -22.27
C THR A 245 -2.31 -32.44 -23.03
N TRP A 246 -3.26 -31.51 -23.04
CA TRP A 246 -4.51 -31.65 -23.75
C TRP A 246 -4.37 -31.52 -25.28
N CYS A 247 -3.40 -30.71 -25.73
CA CYS A 247 -3.02 -30.59 -27.13
C CYS A 247 -2.09 -31.71 -27.62
N GLY A 248 -1.72 -32.68 -26.76
CA GLY A 248 -0.96 -33.88 -27.15
C GLY A 248 0.53 -33.65 -27.40
N VAL A 249 1.10 -32.58 -26.83
CA VAL A 249 2.52 -32.23 -27.02
C VAL A 249 3.38 -32.88 -25.94
N ALA A 250 4.43 -33.59 -26.35
CA ALA A 250 5.37 -34.24 -25.43
C ALA A 250 6.31 -33.22 -24.77
N ASP A 251 6.65 -33.44 -23.49
CA ASP A 251 7.48 -32.50 -22.71
C ASP A 251 8.89 -32.25 -23.27
N ALA A 252 9.39 -33.14 -24.15
CA ALA A 252 10.74 -33.06 -24.72
C ALA A 252 10.85 -32.16 -25.96
N GLU A 253 9.75 -31.77 -26.62
CA GLU A 253 9.76 -31.01 -27.87
C GLU A 253 9.66 -29.48 -27.68
N ALA A 254 9.35 -29.03 -26.46
CA ALA A 254 9.26 -27.63 -26.14
C ALA A 254 10.62 -27.09 -25.71
N ASP A 255 11.22 -26.27 -26.57
CA ASP A 255 12.30 -25.35 -26.21
C ASP A 255 11.94 -24.67 -24.90
N SER A 256 12.81 -24.75 -23.90
CA SER A 256 12.55 -24.53 -22.45
C SER A 256 12.25 -23.08 -22.08
N ALA A 257 11.36 -22.43 -22.82
CA ALA A 257 10.98 -21.05 -22.59
C ALA A 257 9.86 -20.98 -21.54
N PRO A 258 9.91 -20.03 -20.61
CA PRO A 258 9.26 -20.11 -19.30
C PRO A 258 8.03 -19.20 -19.20
N ASP A 259 7.60 -18.70 -20.35
CA ASP A 259 6.47 -17.81 -20.49
C ASP A 259 5.18 -18.64 -20.44
N PRO A 260 4.09 -18.12 -19.83
CA PRO A 260 2.77 -18.72 -19.97
C PRO A 260 2.50 -19.11 -21.42
N GLU A 261 2.05 -20.34 -21.65
CA GLU A 261 1.87 -20.90 -22.99
C GLU A 261 0.42 -21.36 -23.23
N LEU A 262 -0.05 -21.19 -24.47
CA LEU A 262 -1.23 -21.86 -25.02
C LEU A 262 -0.81 -22.63 -26.26
N TRP A 263 -1.35 -23.83 -26.43
CA TRP A 263 -1.11 -24.67 -27.59
C TRP A 263 -2.35 -24.74 -28.46
N LEU A 264 -2.18 -24.65 -29.78
CA LEU A 264 -3.23 -24.89 -30.77
C LEU A 264 -2.97 -26.19 -31.52
N GLN A 265 -3.98 -27.03 -31.64
CA GLN A 265 -3.95 -28.31 -32.36
C GLN A 265 -5.20 -28.43 -33.24
N GLY A 266 -5.06 -28.83 -34.51
CA GLY A 266 -6.21 -29.09 -35.40
C GLY A 266 -5.91 -29.10 -36.90
N GLY A 267 -4.76 -29.61 -37.33
CA GLY A 267 -4.40 -29.62 -38.76
C GLY A 267 -2.94 -29.93 -39.08
N GLY A 268 -2.16 -30.44 -38.10
CA GLY A 268 -0.73 -30.66 -38.24
C GLY A 268 -0.02 -30.70 -36.88
N ALA A 269 1.23 -30.23 -36.85
CA ALA A 269 1.99 -30.08 -35.61
C ALA A 269 1.39 -28.99 -34.70
N ALA A 270 1.43 -29.20 -33.39
CA ALA A 270 0.91 -28.25 -32.43
C ALA A 270 1.71 -26.94 -32.45
N LEU A 271 1.00 -25.81 -32.38
CA LEU A 271 1.60 -24.48 -32.37
C LEU A 271 1.58 -23.89 -30.97
N CYS A 272 2.73 -23.40 -30.50
CA CYS A 272 2.88 -22.76 -29.19
C CYS A 272 2.73 -21.23 -29.31
N PHE A 273 1.83 -20.67 -28.51
CA PHE A 273 1.66 -19.24 -28.29
C PHE A 273 2.20 -18.90 -26.91
N ARG A 274 3.21 -18.02 -26.85
CA ARG A 274 3.86 -17.61 -25.60
C ARG A 274 3.44 -16.21 -25.21
N PHE A 275 3.31 -15.96 -23.92
CA PHE A 275 2.84 -14.68 -23.40
C PHE A 275 3.80 -14.12 -22.36
N ALA A 276 4.14 -12.84 -22.44
CA ALA A 276 4.87 -12.16 -21.39
C ALA A 276 3.99 -11.10 -20.74
N ASP A 277 4.21 -10.88 -19.44
CA ASP A 277 3.63 -9.73 -18.74
C ASP A 277 4.47 -8.48 -19.02
N GLU A 278 3.79 -7.37 -19.28
CA GLU A 278 4.44 -6.10 -19.63
C GLU A 278 4.96 -5.41 -18.37
N LEU A 279 6.24 -4.99 -18.39
CA LEU A 279 6.82 -4.17 -17.33
C LEU A 279 6.14 -2.80 -17.28
N ARG A 280 6.02 -2.23 -16.09
CA ARG A 280 5.61 -0.84 -15.94
C ARG A 280 6.60 0.08 -16.67
N PRO A 281 6.10 1.13 -17.34
CA PRO A 281 6.90 1.93 -18.30
C PRO A 281 8.10 2.63 -17.66
N ASP A 282 8.02 2.96 -16.37
CA ASP A 282 9.04 3.64 -15.59
C ASP A 282 9.84 2.70 -14.68
N ALA A 283 9.60 1.39 -14.71
CA ALA A 283 10.24 0.45 -13.77
C ALA A 283 11.77 0.51 -13.81
N ILE A 284 12.37 0.57 -15.00
CA ILE A 284 13.83 0.64 -15.17
C ILE A 284 14.38 1.93 -14.53
N GLU A 285 13.75 3.07 -14.80
CA GLU A 285 14.15 4.38 -14.27
C GLU A 285 14.04 4.42 -12.75
N ILE A 286 12.92 3.96 -12.19
CA ILE A 286 12.68 3.97 -10.75
C ILE A 286 13.66 3.07 -10.00
N LEU A 287 13.93 1.88 -10.51
CA LEU A 287 14.86 0.96 -9.85
C LEU A 287 16.30 1.46 -9.95
N ALA A 288 16.69 2.12 -11.05
CA ALA A 288 17.98 2.80 -11.13
C ALA A 288 18.09 3.92 -10.09
N ALA A 289 17.07 4.78 -9.98
CA ALA A 289 17.03 5.87 -8.99
C ALA A 289 17.09 5.36 -7.54
N LEU A 290 16.46 4.21 -7.24
CA LEU A 290 16.57 3.58 -5.92
C LEU A 290 18.00 3.10 -5.64
N LYS A 291 18.68 2.47 -6.61
CA LYS A 291 20.07 2.02 -6.46
C LYS A 291 21.02 3.20 -6.27
N GLU A 292 20.85 4.29 -7.01
CA GLU A 292 21.67 5.50 -6.88
C GLU A 292 21.56 6.12 -5.48
N ARG A 293 20.42 5.94 -4.80
CA ARG A 293 20.21 6.33 -3.39
C ARG A 293 20.83 5.36 -2.38
N GLY A 294 21.47 4.29 -2.83
CA GLY A 294 22.04 3.25 -1.98
C GLY A 294 21.00 2.31 -1.36
N ILE A 295 19.77 2.30 -1.88
CA ILE A 295 18.71 1.42 -1.41
C ILE A 295 18.90 0.04 -2.04
N ALA A 296 19.01 -0.99 -1.21
CA ALA A 296 19.13 -2.36 -1.69
C ALA A 296 17.81 -2.83 -2.32
N LEU A 297 17.88 -3.58 -3.42
CA LEU A 297 16.71 -4.09 -4.12
C LEU A 297 16.64 -5.61 -4.03
N ALA A 298 15.43 -6.14 -3.84
CA ALA A 298 15.16 -7.54 -4.05
C ALA A 298 13.82 -7.79 -4.75
N LEU A 299 13.68 -8.96 -5.37
CA LEU A 299 12.46 -9.40 -6.07
C LEU A 299 12.00 -10.74 -5.50
N LEU A 300 10.74 -10.83 -5.07
CA LEU A 300 10.10 -12.07 -4.68
C LEU A 300 8.92 -12.33 -5.59
N SER A 301 8.71 -13.55 -6.06
CA SER A 301 7.57 -13.88 -6.90
C SER A 301 7.21 -15.37 -6.79
N GLY A 302 5.93 -15.68 -6.97
CA GLY A 302 5.44 -17.05 -7.10
C GLY A 302 5.67 -17.65 -8.49
N ASP A 303 6.10 -16.84 -9.46
CA ASP A 303 6.31 -17.29 -10.83
C ASP A 303 7.56 -18.16 -10.98
N HIS A 304 7.65 -18.88 -12.10
CA HIS A 304 8.78 -19.75 -12.41
C HIS A 304 10.13 -19.01 -12.48
N LYS A 305 11.18 -19.74 -12.10
CA LYS A 305 12.55 -19.23 -11.98
C LYS A 305 13.04 -18.43 -13.18
N ALA A 306 12.76 -18.89 -14.39
CA ALA A 306 13.27 -18.23 -15.59
C ALA A 306 12.49 -16.95 -15.95
N ALA A 307 11.17 -16.87 -15.69
CA ALA A 307 10.39 -15.65 -15.87
C ALA A 307 10.80 -14.57 -14.84
N VAL A 308 11.02 -14.96 -13.58
CA VAL A 308 11.52 -14.05 -12.54
C VAL A 308 12.95 -13.60 -12.85
N GLY A 309 13.81 -14.53 -13.29
CA GLY A 309 15.19 -14.23 -13.68
C GLY A 309 15.29 -13.28 -14.87
N ASP A 310 14.38 -13.36 -15.85
CA ASP A 310 14.34 -12.39 -16.96
C ASP A 310 14.02 -10.97 -16.48
N VAL A 311 12.97 -10.82 -15.68
CA VAL A 311 12.58 -9.52 -15.08
C VAL A 311 13.70 -8.98 -14.20
N ALA A 312 14.30 -9.83 -13.35
CA ALA A 312 15.42 -9.45 -12.49
C ALA A 312 16.61 -8.94 -13.31
N ARG A 313 17.00 -9.62 -14.39
CA ARG A 313 18.10 -9.18 -15.27
C ARG A 313 17.80 -7.85 -15.95
N ARG A 314 16.60 -7.70 -16.52
CA ARG A 314 16.18 -6.46 -17.23
C ARG A 314 16.15 -5.24 -16.30
N LEU A 315 15.84 -5.45 -15.02
CA LEU A 315 15.80 -4.41 -13.99
C LEU A 315 17.12 -4.32 -13.17
N GLY A 316 18.07 -5.21 -13.44
CA GLY A 316 19.35 -5.35 -12.73
C GLY A 316 19.21 -5.69 -11.25
N ILE A 317 18.21 -6.45 -10.84
CA ILE A 317 18.01 -6.87 -9.45
C ILE A 317 18.87 -8.11 -9.18
N ASP A 318 19.88 -7.98 -8.32
CA ASP A 318 20.80 -9.10 -8.02
C ASP A 318 20.19 -10.13 -7.05
N GLN A 319 19.36 -9.67 -6.12
CA GLN A 319 18.72 -10.51 -5.11
C GLN A 319 17.29 -10.84 -5.55
N TRP A 320 17.05 -12.07 -5.98
CA TRP A 320 15.70 -12.48 -6.36
C TRP A 320 15.41 -13.93 -5.97
N GLN A 321 14.14 -14.21 -5.72
CA GLN A 321 13.63 -15.52 -5.41
C GLN A 321 12.34 -15.76 -6.19
N ALA A 322 12.24 -16.95 -6.78
CA ALA A 322 11.12 -17.38 -7.59
C ALA A 322 10.35 -18.50 -6.89
N GLU A 323 9.19 -18.88 -7.42
CA GLU A 323 8.37 -19.99 -6.92
C GLU A 323 8.05 -19.87 -5.41
N CYS A 324 7.94 -18.63 -4.92
CA CYS A 324 7.66 -18.33 -3.52
C CYS A 324 6.16 -18.40 -3.23
N SER A 325 5.76 -19.19 -2.23
CA SER A 325 4.42 -19.08 -1.64
C SER A 325 4.28 -17.78 -0.83
N PRO A 326 3.05 -17.33 -0.49
CA PRO A 326 2.85 -16.19 0.40
C PRO A 326 3.56 -16.33 1.75
N ALA A 327 3.66 -17.56 2.27
CA ALA A 327 4.37 -17.86 3.51
C ALA A 327 5.90 -17.69 3.34
N ASP A 328 6.45 -18.12 2.21
CA ASP A 328 7.89 -17.95 1.91
C ASP A 328 8.26 -16.47 1.79
N LYS A 329 7.40 -15.67 1.14
CA LYS A 329 7.59 -14.22 1.05
C LYS A 329 7.64 -13.57 2.44
N ALA A 330 6.69 -13.91 3.31
CA ALA A 330 6.66 -13.41 4.69
C ALA A 330 7.88 -13.87 5.52
N ALA A 331 8.29 -15.13 5.40
CA ALA A 331 9.48 -15.67 6.06
C ALA A 331 10.75 -14.96 5.61
N ARG A 332 10.90 -14.70 4.30
CA ARG A 332 12.03 -13.96 3.74
C ARG A 332 12.09 -12.52 4.27
N LEU A 333 10.95 -11.85 4.37
CA LEU A 333 10.87 -10.51 4.97
C LEU A 333 11.26 -10.52 6.46
N ALA A 334 10.86 -11.55 7.21
CA ALA A 334 11.26 -11.72 8.61
C ALA A 334 12.77 -11.97 8.76
N GLU A 335 13.38 -12.76 7.88
CA GLU A 335 14.83 -12.98 7.84
C GLU A 335 15.59 -11.67 7.57
N LEU A 336 15.14 -10.90 6.58
CA LEU A 336 15.71 -9.59 6.26
C LEU A 336 15.59 -8.62 7.46
N ALA A 337 14.45 -8.62 8.14
CA ALA A 337 14.24 -7.84 9.36
C ALA A 337 15.18 -8.29 10.49
N GLY A 338 15.40 -9.60 10.67
CA GLY A 338 16.36 -10.17 11.61
C GLY A 338 17.82 -9.77 11.31
N ALA A 339 18.16 -9.58 10.03
CA ALA A 339 19.42 -9.02 9.58
C ALA A 339 19.51 -7.48 9.70
N GLY A 340 18.52 -6.83 10.32
CA GLY A 340 18.48 -5.39 10.54
C GLY A 340 18.02 -4.57 9.33
N ARG A 341 17.52 -5.19 8.26
CA ARG A 341 16.96 -4.46 7.11
C ARG A 341 15.62 -3.84 7.47
N LYS A 342 15.41 -2.62 7.02
CA LYS A 342 14.14 -1.89 7.10
C LYS A 342 13.52 -1.91 5.72
N VAL A 343 12.69 -2.95 5.50
CA VAL A 343 12.17 -3.29 4.19
C VAL A 343 10.87 -2.54 3.89
N LEU A 344 10.84 -1.82 2.76
CA LEU A 344 9.60 -1.46 2.07
C LEU A 344 9.21 -2.60 1.13
N MET A 345 8.10 -3.30 1.43
CA MET A 345 7.51 -4.28 0.50
C MET A 345 6.54 -3.56 -0.44
N VAL A 346 6.73 -3.73 -1.74
CA VAL A 346 5.79 -3.27 -2.77
C VAL A 346 5.16 -4.49 -3.40
N GLY A 347 3.85 -4.65 -3.28
CA GLY A 347 3.11 -5.83 -3.76
C GLY A 347 1.67 -5.47 -4.11
N ASP A 348 0.96 -6.33 -4.85
CA ASP A 348 -0.39 -6.08 -5.37
C ASP A 348 -1.51 -6.24 -4.32
N GLY A 349 -1.16 -6.66 -3.11
CA GLY A 349 -2.04 -6.76 -1.94
C GLY A 349 -3.12 -7.84 -1.97
N LEU A 350 -3.33 -8.52 -3.08
CA LEU A 350 -4.31 -9.61 -3.19
C LEU A 350 -3.69 -10.94 -2.75
N ASN A 351 -2.51 -11.28 -3.29
CA ASN A 351 -1.80 -12.52 -2.96
C ASN A 351 -0.74 -12.32 -1.87
N ASP A 352 -0.37 -11.06 -1.62
CA ASP A 352 0.77 -10.68 -0.79
C ASP A 352 0.39 -10.07 0.55
N ALA A 353 -0.88 -10.12 0.96
CA ALA A 353 -1.33 -9.56 2.23
C ALA A 353 -0.47 -9.98 3.45
N PRO A 354 -0.11 -11.28 3.63
CA PRO A 354 0.80 -11.69 4.71
C PRO A 354 2.19 -11.07 4.62
N ALA A 355 2.73 -10.94 3.40
CA ALA A 355 4.05 -10.35 3.17
C ALA A 355 4.03 -8.82 3.43
N LEU A 356 3.01 -8.12 2.96
CA LEU A 356 2.83 -6.68 3.21
C LEU A 356 2.69 -6.36 4.70
N ALA A 357 2.04 -7.24 5.47
CA ALA A 357 1.90 -7.10 6.92
C ALA A 357 3.21 -7.37 7.67
N ALA A 358 4.04 -8.31 7.17
CA ALA A 358 5.34 -8.66 7.78
C ALA A 358 6.43 -7.60 7.53
N ALA A 359 6.27 -6.76 6.50
CA ALA A 359 7.26 -5.78 6.10
C ALA A 359 7.47 -4.65 7.13
N HIS A 360 8.65 -4.01 7.11
CA HIS A 360 8.86 -2.82 7.92
C HIS A 360 7.95 -1.68 7.49
N VAL A 361 7.56 -1.60 6.23
CA VAL A 361 6.45 -0.80 5.73
C VAL A 361 6.01 -1.37 4.40
N SER A 362 4.75 -1.20 4.01
CA SER A 362 4.24 -1.72 2.75
C SER A 362 3.59 -0.65 1.88
N ALA A 363 3.75 -0.79 0.56
CA ALA A 363 3.07 0.01 -0.43
C ALA A 363 2.42 -0.88 -1.50
N SER A 364 1.32 -0.44 -2.08
CA SER A 364 0.64 -1.21 -3.11
C SER A 364 0.07 -0.34 -4.23
N PRO A 365 0.18 -0.76 -5.51
CA PRO A 365 -0.54 -0.14 -6.60
C PRO A 365 -2.02 -0.57 -6.58
N ALA A 366 -2.96 0.37 -6.52
CA ALA A 366 -4.38 0.03 -6.68
C ALA A 366 -5.25 1.16 -7.22
N SER A 367 -6.42 0.78 -7.72
CA SER A 367 -7.50 1.71 -8.04
C SER A 367 -8.11 2.30 -6.76
N ALA A 368 -8.77 3.45 -6.88
CA ALA A 368 -9.45 4.12 -5.75
C ALA A 368 -10.44 3.22 -5.01
N ALA A 369 -11.09 2.29 -5.72
CA ALA A 369 -12.11 1.39 -5.19
C ALA A 369 -11.51 0.25 -4.33
N GLU A 370 -10.26 -0.13 -4.59
CA GLU A 370 -9.57 -1.24 -3.92
C GLU A 370 -8.72 -0.79 -2.73
N VAL A 371 -8.50 0.52 -2.57
CA VAL A 371 -7.65 1.11 -1.51
C VAL A 371 -8.03 0.61 -0.11
N SER A 372 -9.33 0.44 0.19
CA SER A 372 -9.80 0.00 1.50
C SER A 372 -9.47 -1.47 1.80
N GLN A 373 -9.46 -2.33 0.78
CA GLN A 373 -9.30 -3.78 0.90
C GLN A 373 -7.83 -4.22 1.00
N MET A 374 -6.89 -3.36 0.62
CA MET A 374 -5.46 -3.70 0.66
C MET A 374 -4.86 -3.66 2.07
N ALA A 375 -4.06 -4.67 2.40
CA ALA A 375 -3.31 -4.76 3.66
C ALA A 375 -2.07 -3.83 3.74
N ALA A 376 -1.87 -2.93 2.77
CA ALA A 376 -0.69 -2.07 2.67
C ALA A 376 -0.76 -0.82 3.57
N ASP A 377 0.38 -0.39 4.13
CA ASP A 377 0.49 0.87 4.88
C ASP A 377 0.25 2.11 4.00
N ALA A 378 0.62 2.01 2.71
CA ALA A 378 0.41 3.03 1.69
C ALA A 378 -0.16 2.42 0.40
N VAL A 379 -0.99 3.18 -0.32
CA VAL A 379 -1.57 2.76 -1.61
C VAL A 379 -1.40 3.88 -2.62
N PHE A 380 -1.02 3.57 -3.86
CA PHE A 380 -0.87 4.56 -4.91
C PHE A 380 -1.61 4.18 -6.20
N GLN A 381 -2.10 5.18 -6.90
CA GLN A 381 -2.88 5.00 -8.13
C GLN A 381 -2.02 5.11 -9.38
N GLY A 382 -2.39 4.33 -10.40
CA GLY A 382 -1.85 4.45 -11.75
C GLY A 382 -0.91 3.31 -12.18
N VAL A 383 -0.42 3.44 -13.41
CA VAL A 383 0.42 2.44 -14.07
C VAL A 383 1.91 2.60 -13.77
N ARG A 384 2.31 3.70 -13.13
CA ARG A 384 3.69 4.08 -12.86
C ARG A 384 4.17 3.69 -11.46
N LEU A 385 5.48 3.45 -11.30
CA LEU A 385 6.15 3.20 -10.02
C LEU A 385 6.74 4.46 -9.38
N GLN A 386 6.73 5.60 -10.07
CA GLN A 386 7.09 6.92 -9.53
C GLN A 386 6.57 7.20 -8.09
N PRO A 387 5.35 6.79 -7.70
CA PRO A 387 4.87 6.96 -6.32
C PRO A 387 5.76 6.38 -5.22
N VAL A 388 6.52 5.32 -5.51
CA VAL A 388 7.47 4.71 -4.55
C VAL A 388 8.57 5.70 -4.19
N ILE A 389 9.11 6.43 -5.17
CA ILE A 389 10.11 7.48 -4.94
C ILE A 389 9.51 8.65 -4.17
N GLU A 390 8.31 9.11 -4.55
CA GLU A 390 7.65 10.22 -3.85
C GLU A 390 7.36 9.87 -2.38
N LEU A 391 6.96 8.63 -2.09
CA LEU A 391 6.76 8.15 -0.72
C LEU A 391 8.03 8.30 0.12
N LEU A 392 9.17 7.84 -0.39
CA LEU A 392 10.46 7.94 0.30
C LEU A 392 10.92 9.39 0.44
N ASP A 393 10.82 10.21 -0.62
CA ASP A 393 11.20 11.62 -0.61
C ASP A 393 10.40 12.43 0.42
N VAL A 394 9.08 12.19 0.48
CA VAL A 394 8.21 12.89 1.42
C VAL A 394 8.50 12.42 2.84
N ALA A 395 8.73 11.13 3.07
CA ALA A 395 9.07 10.57 4.37
C ALA A 395 10.39 11.14 4.92
N GLU A 396 11.48 11.12 4.14
CA GLU A 396 12.77 11.68 4.54
C GLU A 396 12.70 13.19 4.84
N ARG A 397 11.93 13.93 4.05
CA ARG A 397 11.74 15.37 4.29
C ARG A 397 10.88 15.63 5.51
N ALA A 398 9.82 14.85 5.71
CA ALA A 398 8.98 14.93 6.90
C ALA A 398 9.80 14.67 8.16
N ASP A 399 10.59 13.60 8.19
CA ASP A 399 11.48 13.28 9.32
C ASP A 399 12.46 14.42 9.62
N ARG A 400 13.09 14.99 8.59
CA ARG A 400 13.99 16.14 8.75
C ARG A 400 13.30 17.37 9.33
N LEU A 401 12.07 17.67 8.90
CA LEU A 401 11.29 18.79 9.41
C LEU A 401 10.86 18.56 10.86
N VAL A 402 10.49 17.33 11.21
CA VAL A 402 10.20 16.94 12.59
C VAL A 402 11.43 17.12 13.48
N LYS A 403 12.61 16.64 13.05
CA LYS A 403 13.89 16.86 13.75
C LYS A 403 14.22 18.35 13.91
N GLN A 404 13.98 19.16 12.88
CA GLN A 404 14.14 20.62 12.96
C GLN A 404 13.18 21.25 13.97
N ASN A 405 11.91 20.84 13.98
CA ASN A 405 10.93 21.34 14.95
C ASN A 405 11.31 21.01 16.39
N PHE A 406 11.82 19.79 16.64
CA PHE A 406 12.37 19.41 17.93
C PHE A 406 13.59 20.24 18.30
N ALA A 407 14.51 20.47 17.36
CA ALA A 407 15.68 21.33 17.59
C ALA A 407 15.27 22.77 17.93
N PHE A 408 14.29 23.35 17.22
CA PHE A 408 13.76 24.68 17.52
C PHE A 408 13.14 24.73 18.92
N ALA A 409 12.29 23.76 19.27
CA ALA A 409 11.67 23.69 20.59
C ALA A 409 12.71 23.57 21.72
N PHE A 410 13.75 22.75 21.51
CA PHE A 410 14.83 22.58 22.49
C PHE A 410 15.67 23.85 22.64
N CYS A 411 16.16 24.44 21.54
CA CYS A 411 16.96 25.67 21.57
C CYS A 411 16.18 26.83 22.19
N TYR A 412 14.89 26.95 21.87
CA TYR A 412 14.00 27.95 22.46
C TYR A 412 13.93 27.80 23.97
N ASN A 413 13.64 26.59 24.47
CA ASN A 413 13.54 26.33 25.92
C ASN A 413 14.89 26.52 26.62
N ALA A 414 15.99 26.06 26.02
CA ALA A 414 17.33 26.18 26.58
C ALA A 414 17.76 27.63 26.82
N VAL A 415 17.26 28.58 26.03
CA VAL A 415 17.56 30.02 26.18
C VAL A 415 16.53 30.71 27.07
N THR A 416 15.25 30.48 26.82
CA THR A 416 14.18 31.26 27.45
C THR A 416 13.90 30.86 28.90
N VAL A 417 14.12 29.59 29.27
CA VAL A 417 13.95 29.11 30.65
C VAL A 417 14.96 29.77 31.60
N PRO A 418 16.29 29.74 31.35
CA PRO A 418 17.24 30.45 32.21
C PRO A 418 16.96 31.96 32.28
N LEU A 419 16.58 32.60 31.16
CA LEU A 419 16.25 34.02 31.17
C LEU A 419 15.00 34.32 32.03
N ALA A 420 14.00 33.45 32.01
CA ALA A 420 12.83 33.55 32.89
C ALA A 420 13.21 33.33 34.36
N MET A 421 14.06 32.36 34.66
CA MET A 421 14.58 32.13 36.01
C MET A 421 15.36 33.34 36.55
N LEU A 422 16.11 34.02 35.68
CA LEU A 422 16.87 35.23 35.99
C LEU A 422 16.00 36.50 36.02
N GLY A 423 14.69 36.40 35.79
CA GLY A 423 13.76 37.53 35.84
C GLY A 423 13.82 38.47 34.63
N PHE A 424 14.52 38.10 33.55
CA PHE A 424 14.58 38.88 32.31
C PHE A 424 13.35 38.70 31.41
N VAL A 425 12.52 37.69 31.68
CA VAL A 425 11.32 37.37 30.90
C VAL A 425 10.09 37.58 31.78
N THR A 426 9.27 38.57 31.44
CA THR A 426 7.96 38.75 32.08
C THR A 426 6.95 37.73 31.56
N PRO A 427 5.85 37.46 32.29
CA PRO A 427 4.77 36.59 31.80
C PRO A 427 4.24 36.98 30.40
N LEU A 428 4.20 38.28 30.09
CA LEU A 428 3.79 38.76 28.77
C LEU A 428 4.79 38.37 27.67
N ILE A 429 6.10 38.55 27.93
CA ILE A 429 7.15 38.15 26.99
C ILE A 429 7.12 36.62 26.80
N ALA A 430 6.95 35.86 27.87
CA ALA A 430 6.84 34.40 27.81
C ALA A 430 5.66 33.95 26.92
N ALA A 431 4.49 34.57 27.07
CA ALA A 431 3.31 34.27 26.26
C ALA A 431 3.52 34.60 24.77
N ALA A 432 4.12 35.74 24.47
CA ALA A 432 4.45 36.13 23.08
C ALA A 432 5.46 35.16 22.46
N ALA A 433 6.53 34.83 23.19
CA ALA A 433 7.59 33.94 22.74
C ALA A 433 7.08 32.51 22.45
N MET A 434 6.19 31.97 23.31
CA MET A 434 5.54 30.68 23.11
C MET A 434 4.69 30.65 21.83
N SER A 435 3.96 31.74 21.57
CA SER A 435 3.12 31.89 20.38
C SER A 435 3.97 31.95 19.11
N CYS A 436 5.06 32.72 19.12
CA CYS A 436 6.03 32.78 18.03
C CYS A 436 6.68 31.42 17.76
N SER A 437 7.06 30.67 18.80
CA SER A 437 7.61 29.31 18.64
C SER A 437 6.63 28.36 17.94
N SER A 438 5.35 28.44 18.29
CA SER A 438 4.31 27.61 17.67
C SER A 438 4.11 27.97 16.19
N LEU A 439 4.10 29.27 15.87
CA LEU A 439 4.04 29.75 14.49
C LEU A 439 5.27 29.33 13.67
N LEU A 440 6.47 29.34 14.26
CA LEU A 440 7.69 28.88 13.60
C LEU A 440 7.63 27.39 13.24
N VAL A 441 7.16 26.54 14.15
CA VAL A 441 6.96 25.10 13.91
C VAL A 441 5.96 24.86 12.76
N ILE A 442 4.84 25.60 12.76
CA ILE A 442 3.84 25.53 11.69
C ILE A 442 4.44 26.00 10.35
N ALA A 443 5.14 27.14 10.34
CA ALA A 443 5.77 27.68 9.15
C ALA A 443 6.85 26.73 8.59
N ASN A 444 7.61 26.06 9.47
CA ASN A 444 8.60 25.07 9.08
C ASN A 444 7.93 23.84 8.45
N ALA A 445 6.85 23.33 9.05
CA ALA A 445 6.10 22.20 8.50
C ALA A 445 5.52 22.50 7.11
N LEU A 446 5.05 23.73 6.88
CA LEU A 446 4.53 24.19 5.58
C LEU A 446 5.57 24.16 4.45
N ARG A 447 6.87 24.13 4.74
CA ARG A 447 7.93 24.01 3.70
C ARG A 447 7.80 22.71 2.90
N LEU A 448 7.21 21.66 3.47
CA LEU A 448 6.96 20.40 2.77
C LEU A 448 5.99 20.56 1.57
N SER A 449 5.06 21.52 1.66
CA SER A 449 4.12 21.83 0.59
C SER A 449 4.76 22.61 -0.58
N ARG A 450 5.75 23.47 -0.29
CA ARG A 450 6.36 24.40 -1.27
C ARG A 450 7.36 23.74 -2.24
N ALA A 451 7.91 22.59 -1.89
CA ALA A 451 8.83 21.86 -2.76
C ALA A 451 8.18 21.32 -4.06
N ALA A 452 6.87 21.47 -4.23
CA ALA A 452 6.16 21.10 -5.46
C ALA A 452 6.43 22.07 -6.65
N GLY A 453 6.86 23.31 -6.40
CA GLY A 453 6.97 24.33 -7.46
C GLY A 453 8.27 24.33 -8.28
N ARG A 454 9.20 23.39 -8.06
CA ARG A 454 10.52 23.39 -8.72
C ARG A 454 10.82 22.17 -9.60
N ALA A 455 9.93 21.18 -9.66
CA ALA A 455 10.13 19.94 -10.42
C ALA A 455 9.15 19.77 -11.60
N SER A 456 8.48 20.85 -12.01
CA SER A 456 7.55 20.87 -13.15
C SER A 456 7.79 22.07 -14.06
N ALA A 457 9.06 22.45 -14.25
CA ALA A 457 9.51 23.41 -15.26
C ALA A 457 10.49 22.70 -16.19
#